data_AF-A0A2G8TCZ8-F1
#
_entry.id   AF-A0A2G8TCZ8-F1
#
_cell.length_a   1.000
_cell.length_b   1.000
_cell.length_c   1.000
_cell.angle_alpha   90.00
_cell.angle_beta   90.00
_cell.angle_gamma   90.00
#
_symmetry.space_group_name_H-M   'P 1'
#
loop_
_entity.id
_entity.type
_entity.pdbx_description
1 polymer ?
#
loop_
_entity_poly.entity_id
_entity_poly.type
_entity_poly.pdbx_seq_one_letter_code
_entity_poly.pdbx_strand_id
1 'polypeptide(L)'
;MSYGFVYFLSNPSMPGIVKIGYTLKHPRDRMAELSASTSCPTPFEMLGFFDTEDPQGVEQAIHRSLDWCRVNGRREFFRAPLRTLESQLNSWGNPESGCFQIAKLKRNIANEVAPGLGRAAINVALEAARANQRAELERAHA
;
A
#
# COMPACT_ATOMS: atom_id res chain seq x y z
N MET A 1 24.13 -7.24 4.21
CA MET A 1 22.66 -7.34 4.14
C MET A 1 22.09 -7.39 5.54
N SER A 2 20.95 -6.73 5.77
CA SER A 2 20.29 -6.69 7.08
C SER A 2 18.81 -6.93 6.85
N TYR A 3 18.29 -8.02 7.43
CA TYR A 3 16.89 -8.37 7.33
C TYR A 3 16.00 -7.30 7.99
N GLY A 4 14.91 -6.94 7.33
CA GLY A 4 13.96 -5.97 7.84
C GLY A 4 12.71 -5.91 6.97
N PHE A 5 12.02 -4.77 7.02
CA PHE A 5 10.70 -4.60 6.42
C PHE A 5 10.60 -3.31 5.62
N VAL A 6 9.85 -3.36 4.52
CA VAL A 6 9.36 -2.19 3.80
C VAL A 6 7.87 -2.04 4.08
N TYR A 7 7.41 -0.82 4.37
CA TYR A 7 6.04 -0.54 4.79
C TYR A 7 5.42 0.63 4.04
N PHE A 8 4.08 0.64 4.06
CA PHE A 8 3.23 1.61 3.38
C PHE A 8 2.20 2.13 4.40
N LEU A 9 2.23 3.44 4.64
CA LEU A 9 1.33 4.11 5.58
C LEU A 9 0.43 5.11 4.87
N SER A 10 -0.83 5.15 5.29
CA SER A 10 -1.74 6.25 4.96
C SER A 10 -1.96 7.12 6.20
N ASN A 11 -2.49 8.32 5.99
CA ASN A 11 -2.87 9.21 7.06
C ASN A 11 -4.22 9.86 6.71
N PRO A 12 -5.25 9.80 7.58
CA PRO A 12 -6.56 10.38 7.30
C PRO A 12 -6.54 11.87 6.95
N SER A 13 -5.58 12.62 7.49
CA SER A 13 -5.39 14.04 7.17
C SER A 13 -4.59 14.29 5.88
N MET A 14 -4.09 13.23 5.22
CA MET A 14 -3.41 13.31 3.92
C MET A 14 -4.04 12.32 2.92
N PRO A 15 -5.30 12.50 2.49
CA PRO A 15 -5.96 11.59 1.57
C PRO A 15 -5.22 11.47 0.22
N GLY A 16 -5.15 10.25 -0.32
CA GLY A 16 -4.46 9.95 -1.57
C GLY A 16 -2.93 10.11 -1.52
N ILE A 17 -2.34 10.30 -0.33
CA ILE A 17 -0.90 10.35 -0.13
C ILE A 17 -0.48 9.18 0.76
N VAL A 18 0.57 8.48 0.33
CA VAL A 18 1.14 7.35 1.05
C VAL A 18 2.58 7.64 1.43
N LYS A 19 2.94 7.31 2.67
CA LYS A 19 4.33 7.24 3.12
C LYS A 19 4.88 5.85 2.88
N ILE A 20 6.03 5.78 2.23
CA ILE A 20 6.75 4.52 2.00
C ILE A 20 8.09 4.62 2.72
N GLY A 21 8.44 3.62 3.51
CA GLY A 21 9.72 3.59 4.19
C GLY A 21 10.09 2.18 4.61
N TYR A 22 11.23 2.06 5.28
CA TYR A 22 11.72 0.78 5.78
C TYR A 22 12.09 0.84 7.27
N THR A 23 12.24 -0.33 7.88
CA THR A 23 12.67 -0.50 9.28
C THR A 23 13.32 -1.86 9.48
N LEU A 24 14.28 -1.94 10.42
CA LEU A 24 14.87 -3.22 10.87
C LEU A 24 14.10 -3.82 12.06
N LYS A 25 13.19 -3.05 12.66
CA LYS A 25 12.21 -3.50 13.67
C LYS A 25 10.86 -3.76 13.00
N HIS A 26 9.90 -4.30 13.75
CA HIS A 26 8.56 -4.54 13.22
C HIS A 26 7.88 -3.23 12.74
N PRO A 27 7.20 -3.19 11.57
CA PRO A 27 6.61 -1.98 11.00
C PRO A 27 5.58 -1.28 11.87
N ARG A 28 4.86 -2.03 12.71
CA ARG A 28 3.88 -1.45 13.64
C ARG A 28 4.54 -0.56 14.70
N ASP A 29 5.73 -0.93 15.16
CA ASP A 29 6.47 -0.14 16.14
C ASP A 29 6.92 1.18 15.50
N ARG A 30 7.46 1.09 14.27
CA ARG A 30 7.87 2.27 13.51
C ARG A 30 6.68 3.18 13.20
N MET A 31 5.53 2.62 12.85
CA MET A 31 4.30 3.38 12.63
C MET A 31 3.85 4.11 13.91
N ALA A 32 3.94 3.47 15.08
CA ALA A 32 3.59 4.08 16.36
C ALA A 32 4.54 5.25 16.70
N GLU A 33 5.86 5.06 16.52
CA GLU A 33 6.86 6.13 16.69
C GLU A 33 6.56 7.34 15.81
N LEU A 34 6.26 7.11 14.52
CA LEU A 34 5.94 8.17 13.57
C LEU A 34 4.62 8.88 13.92
N SER A 35 3.63 8.13 14.40
CA SER A 35 2.32 8.68 14.78
C SER A 35 2.35 9.49 16.07
N ALA A 36 3.34 9.25 16.94
CA ALA A 36 3.54 10.03 18.17
C ALA A 36 4.19 11.40 17.89
N SER A 37 4.72 11.62 16.69
CA SER A 37 5.33 12.89 16.31
C SER A 37 4.28 13.99 16.13
N THR A 38 4.55 15.18 16.68
CA THR A 38 3.73 16.39 16.49
C THR A 38 3.72 16.93 15.06
N SER A 39 4.54 16.34 14.18
CA SER A 39 4.66 16.76 12.78
C SER A 39 3.54 16.19 11.88
N CYS A 40 2.68 15.32 12.41
CA CYS A 40 1.52 14.77 11.70
C CYS A 40 0.23 15.06 12.49
N PRO A 41 -0.82 15.61 11.84
CA PRO A 41 -2.04 16.03 12.53
C PRO A 41 -2.91 14.86 13.04
N THR A 42 -2.80 13.68 12.44
CA THR A 42 -3.46 12.45 12.90
C THR A 42 -2.50 11.25 12.82
N PRO A 43 -2.77 10.16 13.55
CA PRO A 43 -1.95 8.94 13.49
C PRO A 43 -1.92 8.32 12.08
N PHE A 44 -0.81 7.66 11.75
CA PHE A 44 -0.71 6.85 10.54
C PHE A 44 -1.49 5.53 10.68
N GLU A 45 -1.96 5.05 9.54
CA GLU A 45 -2.58 3.73 9.41
C GLU A 45 -1.76 2.83 8.48
N MET A 46 -1.56 1.59 8.90
CA MET A 46 -0.91 0.56 8.10
C MET A 46 -1.76 0.19 6.89
N LEU A 47 -1.22 0.39 5.69
CA LEU A 47 -1.76 -0.15 4.44
C LEU A 47 -1.23 -1.56 4.17
N GLY A 48 0.07 -1.77 4.40
CA GLY A 48 0.74 -3.04 4.20
C GLY A 48 2.24 -2.96 4.50
N PHE A 49 2.88 -4.11 4.53
CA PHE A 49 4.34 -4.24 4.62
C PHE A 49 4.76 -5.63 4.12
N PHE A 50 6.04 -5.80 3.84
CA PHE A 50 6.66 -7.09 3.57
C PHE A 50 8.09 -7.09 4.11
N ASP A 51 8.63 -8.27 4.41
CA ASP A 51 10.01 -8.46 4.83
C ASP A 51 10.95 -8.73 3.66
N THR A 52 12.24 -8.42 3.86
CA THR A 52 13.29 -8.60 2.85
C THR A 52 14.67 -8.56 3.51
N GLU A 53 15.66 -9.18 2.87
CA GLU A 53 17.06 -9.16 3.29
C GLU A 53 17.80 -7.85 2.94
N ASP A 54 17.19 -7.02 2.08
CA ASP A 54 17.70 -5.69 1.70
C ASP A 54 16.59 -4.62 1.71
N PRO A 55 16.07 -4.26 2.90
CA PRO A 55 14.95 -3.33 3.03
C PRO A 55 15.29 -1.93 2.53
N GLN A 56 16.55 -1.50 2.69
CA GLN A 56 17.01 -0.20 2.20
C GLN A 56 17.10 -0.17 0.66
N GLY A 57 17.69 -1.20 0.04
CA GLY A 57 17.79 -1.25 -1.42
C GLY A 57 16.43 -1.36 -2.10
N VAL A 58 15.53 -2.17 -1.54
CA VAL A 58 14.15 -2.31 -2.05
C VAL A 58 13.36 -1.01 -1.90
N GLU A 59 13.44 -0.35 -0.75
CA GLU A 59 12.76 0.93 -0.52
C GLU A 59 13.23 1.99 -1.52
N GLN A 60 14.53 2.11 -1.76
CA GLN A 60 15.08 3.03 -2.74
C GLN A 60 14.62 2.72 -4.17
N ALA A 61 14.50 1.43 -4.53
CA ALA A 61 14.02 1.02 -5.84
C ALA A 61 12.55 1.45 -6.05
N ILE A 62 11.70 1.26 -5.03
CA ILE A 62 10.30 1.71 -5.03
C ILE A 62 10.22 3.23 -5.12
N HIS A 63 11.06 3.92 -4.38
CA HIS A 63 11.16 5.37 -4.37
C HIS A 63 11.54 5.95 -5.74
N ARG A 64 12.43 5.28 -6.48
CA ARG A 64 12.80 5.64 -7.85
C ARG A 64 11.66 5.36 -8.83
N SER A 65 10.98 4.23 -8.71
CA SER A 65 9.87 3.87 -9.61
C SER A 65 8.62 4.75 -9.44
N LEU A 66 8.45 5.33 -8.24
CA LEU A 66 7.35 6.24 -7.90
C LEU A 66 7.74 7.72 -7.90
N ASP A 67 8.95 8.07 -8.36
CA ASP A 67 9.43 9.45 -8.28
C ASP A 67 8.54 10.45 -9.03
N TRP A 68 7.92 9.99 -10.13
CA TRP A 68 6.94 10.76 -10.93
C TRP A 68 5.72 11.23 -10.14
N CYS A 69 5.38 10.59 -9.02
CA CYS A 69 4.27 10.98 -8.14
C CYS A 69 4.73 11.40 -6.73
N ARG A 70 6.04 11.61 -6.52
CA ARG A 70 6.57 12.05 -5.23
C ARG A 70 6.10 13.48 -4.91
N VAL A 71 5.52 13.68 -3.73
CA VAL A 71 4.95 14.97 -3.30
C VAL A 71 6.06 16.01 -3.05
N ASN A 72 7.19 15.56 -2.53
CA ASN A 72 8.36 16.41 -2.28
C ASN A 72 9.63 15.56 -2.48
N GLY A 73 10.54 16.02 -3.35
CA GLY A 73 11.79 15.32 -3.68
C GLY A 73 12.67 14.93 -2.48
N ARG A 74 12.52 15.63 -1.34
CA ARG A 74 13.29 15.38 -0.11
C ARG A 74 12.55 14.51 0.91
N ARG A 75 11.31 14.10 0.63
CA ARG A 75 10.48 13.34 1.56
C ARG A 75 9.95 12.07 0.89
N GLU A 76 9.50 11.16 1.74
CA GLU A 76 9.11 9.81 1.36
C GLU A 76 7.59 9.69 1.23
N PHE A 77 6.96 10.70 0.63
CA PHE A 77 5.50 10.79 0.45
C PHE A 77 5.16 10.84 -1.04
N PHE A 78 4.19 10.04 -1.44
CA PHE A 78 3.84 9.80 -2.84
C PHE A 78 2.33 9.95 -3.03
N ARG A 79 1.92 10.69 -4.05
CA ARG A 79 0.52 10.85 -4.45
C ARG A 79 0.16 9.74 -5.43
N ALA A 80 -0.06 8.55 -4.89
CA ALA A 80 -0.44 7.38 -5.66
C ALA A 80 -1.85 6.94 -5.25
N PRO A 81 -2.79 6.77 -6.20
CA PRO A 81 -4.08 6.16 -5.91
C PRO A 81 -3.87 4.80 -5.24
N LEU A 82 -4.62 4.50 -4.19
CA LEU A 82 -4.41 3.28 -3.41
C LEU A 82 -4.53 2.01 -4.27
N ARG A 83 -5.34 2.03 -5.34
CA ARG A 83 -5.41 0.97 -6.35
C ARG A 83 -4.07 0.72 -7.05
N THR A 84 -3.42 1.78 -7.51
CA THR A 84 -2.14 1.68 -8.23
C THR A 84 -1.08 1.07 -7.33
N LEU A 85 -1.10 1.43 -6.04
CA LEU A 85 -0.25 0.81 -5.04
C LEU A 85 -0.60 -0.65 -4.81
N GLU A 86 -1.87 -1.04 -4.71
CA GLU A 86 -2.25 -2.47 -4.56
C GLU A 86 -1.68 -3.35 -5.68
N SER A 87 -1.80 -2.91 -6.93
CA SER A 87 -1.26 -3.64 -8.08
C SER A 87 0.26 -3.76 -8.05
N GLN A 88 0.98 -2.68 -7.71
CA GLN A 88 2.44 -2.73 -7.62
C GLN A 88 2.94 -3.51 -6.41
N LEU A 89 2.27 -3.36 -5.27
CA LEU A 89 2.56 -4.10 -4.04
C LEU A 89 2.44 -5.61 -4.24
N ASN A 90 1.40 -6.08 -4.94
CA ASN A 90 1.26 -7.49 -5.28
C ASN A 90 2.36 -8.00 -6.21
N SER A 91 3.00 -7.12 -6.99
CA SER A 91 4.14 -7.47 -7.86
C SER A 91 5.49 -7.47 -7.13
N TRP A 92 5.62 -6.71 -6.04
CA TRP A 92 6.85 -6.60 -5.26
C TRP A 92 6.91 -7.56 -4.06
N GLY A 93 5.76 -7.93 -3.50
CA GLY A 93 5.68 -8.90 -2.41
C GLY A 93 5.83 -10.32 -2.92
N ASN A 94 6.67 -11.11 -2.24
CA ASN A 94 6.59 -12.57 -2.36
C ASN A 94 5.28 -13.03 -1.68
N PRO A 95 4.35 -13.71 -2.39
CA PRO A 95 3.09 -14.19 -1.80
C PRO A 95 3.31 -15.14 -0.60
N GLU A 96 4.49 -15.76 -0.48
CA GLU A 96 4.84 -16.66 0.63
C GLU A 96 5.32 -15.94 1.90
N SER A 97 5.72 -14.66 1.81
CA SER A 97 6.31 -13.89 2.93
C SER A 97 5.29 -13.28 3.91
N GLY A 98 4.05 -13.78 3.92
CA GLY A 98 3.27 -13.89 5.17
C GLY A 98 2.69 -12.64 5.85
N CYS A 99 2.82 -11.39 5.39
CA CYS A 99 2.09 -10.29 6.04
C CYS A 99 1.55 -9.18 5.13
N PHE A 100 0.82 -9.56 4.09
CA PHE A 100 -0.01 -8.62 3.34
C PHE A 100 -1.38 -8.43 4.01
N GLN A 101 -1.51 -7.44 4.91
CA GLN A 101 -2.82 -7.03 5.47
C GLN A 101 -3.63 -6.22 4.43
N ILE A 102 -3.94 -6.82 3.28
CA ILE A 102 -4.72 -6.24 2.17
C ILE A 102 -6.13 -5.78 2.62
N ALA A 103 -6.63 -6.29 3.76
CA ALA A 103 -7.98 -6.00 4.27
C ALA A 103 -8.24 -4.50 4.52
N LYS A 104 -7.23 -3.71 4.89
CA LYS A 104 -7.38 -2.25 5.06
C LYS A 104 -7.23 -1.50 3.73
N LEU A 105 -6.28 -1.88 2.88
CA LEU A 105 -6.09 -1.27 1.56
C LEU A 105 -7.35 -1.41 0.68
N LYS A 106 -7.97 -2.60 0.65
CA LYS A 106 -9.25 -2.83 -0.04
C LYS A 106 -10.38 -1.96 0.48
N ARG A 107 -10.45 -1.72 1.79
CA ARG A 107 -11.46 -0.86 2.40
C ARG A 107 -11.24 0.62 2.01
N ASN A 108 -9.99 1.08 2.00
CA ASN A 108 -9.66 2.46 1.63
C ASN A 108 -9.85 2.71 0.11
N ILE A 109 -9.48 1.75 -0.75
CA ILE A 109 -9.80 1.77 -2.18
C ILE A 109 -11.31 1.83 -2.40
N ALA A 110 -12.07 1.02 -1.68
CA ALA A 110 -13.52 1.01 -1.83
C ALA A 110 -14.14 2.36 -1.41
N ASN A 111 -13.60 3.02 -0.39
CA ASN A 111 -14.02 4.37 0.00
C ASN A 111 -13.60 5.45 -1.01
N GLU A 112 -12.46 5.30 -1.70
CA GLU A 112 -12.04 6.22 -2.77
C GLU A 112 -12.87 6.06 -4.04
N VAL A 113 -13.24 4.83 -4.41
CA VAL A 113 -13.95 4.52 -5.67
C VAL A 113 -15.48 4.61 -5.53
N ALA A 114 -16.02 4.35 -4.34
CA ALA A 114 -17.45 4.38 -4.06
C ALA A 114 -17.74 4.87 -2.63
N PRO A 115 -17.53 6.16 -2.33
CA PRO A 115 -17.81 6.71 -1.01
C PRO A 115 -19.29 6.52 -0.65
N GLY A 116 -19.56 5.83 0.47
CA GLY A 116 -20.91 5.58 0.98
C GLY A 116 -21.51 4.20 0.67
N LEU A 117 -20.82 3.33 -0.07
CA LEU A 117 -21.30 1.97 -0.34
C LEU A 117 -21.02 1.03 0.85
N GLY A 118 -22.05 0.31 1.32
CA GLY A 118 -21.93 -0.64 2.41
C GLY A 118 -21.00 -1.82 2.09
N ARG A 119 -20.40 -2.40 3.14
CA ARG A 119 -19.36 -3.45 3.07
C ARG A 119 -19.73 -4.67 2.20
N ALA A 120 -21.01 -5.03 2.16
CA ALA A 120 -21.52 -6.13 1.31
C ALA A 120 -21.51 -5.78 -0.19
N ALA A 121 -21.91 -4.55 -0.54
CA ALA A 121 -21.96 -4.09 -1.92
C ALA A 121 -20.56 -3.96 -2.54
N ILE A 122 -19.58 -3.56 -1.74
CA ILE A 122 -18.16 -3.52 -2.15
C ILE A 122 -17.66 -4.92 -2.52
N ASN A 123 -17.95 -5.93 -1.70
CA ASN A 123 -17.49 -7.30 -1.95
C ASN A 123 -18.08 -7.86 -3.25
N VAL A 124 -19.38 -7.64 -3.48
CA VAL A 124 -20.06 -8.04 -4.72
C VAL A 124 -19.43 -7.36 -5.94
N ALA A 125 -19.15 -6.06 -5.87
CA ALA A 125 -18.50 -5.33 -6.96
C ALA A 125 -17.07 -5.82 -7.23
N LEU A 126 -16.32 -6.17 -6.18
CA LEU A 126 -14.97 -6.72 -6.31
C LEU A 126 -14.97 -8.12 -6.94
N GLU A 127 -15.93 -8.96 -6.58
CA GLU A 127 -16.12 -10.31 -7.13
C GLU A 127 -16.51 -10.26 -8.61
N ALA A 128 -17.43 -9.36 -8.97
CA ALA A 128 -17.83 -9.14 -10.36
C ALA A 128 -16.65 -8.65 -11.22
N ALA A 129 -15.84 -7.70 -10.71
CA ALA A 129 -14.67 -7.21 -11.42
C ALA A 129 -13.61 -8.32 -11.64
N ARG A 130 -13.39 -9.18 -10.64
CA ARG A 130 -12.47 -10.33 -10.75
C ARG A 130 -12.96 -11.38 -11.75
N ALA A 131 -14.26 -11.63 -11.78
CA ALA A 131 -14.87 -12.56 -12.74
C ALA A 131 -14.72 -12.05 -14.18
N ASN A 132 -14.96 -10.76 -14.42
CA ASN A 132 -14.77 -10.15 -15.74
C ASN A 132 -13.31 -10.21 -16.19
N GLN A 133 -12.38 -9.88 -15.30
CA GLN A 133 -10.95 -9.91 -15.63
C GLN A 133 -10.44 -11.33 -15.94
N ARG A 134 -10.97 -12.36 -15.24
CA ARG A 134 -10.70 -13.76 -15.59
C ARG A 134 -11.27 -14.15 -16.95
N ALA A 135 -12.51 -13.76 -17.24
CA ALA A 135 -13.14 -14.04 -18.52
C ALA A 135 -12.43 -13.36 -19.70
N GLU A 136 -11.88 -12.15 -19.50
CA GLU A 136 -11.06 -11.47 -20.51
C GLU A 136 -9.72 -12.15 -20.73
N LEU A 137 -9.06 -12.62 -19.67
CA LEU A 137 -7.81 -13.37 -19.76
C LEU A 137 -7.99 -14.73 -20.45
N GLU A 138 -9.08 -15.44 -20.15
CA GLU A 138 -9.42 -16.72 -20.79
C GLU A 138 -9.74 -16.54 -22.28
N ARG A 139 -10.37 -15.43 -22.68
CA ARG A 139 -10.61 -15.08 -24.08
C ARG A 139 -9.36 -14.63 -24.83
N ALA A 140 -8.39 -14.02 -24.14
CA ALA A 140 -7.13 -13.61 -24.74
C ALA A 140 -6.14 -14.77 -24.94
N HIS A 141 -6.36 -15.89 -24.22
CA HIS A 141 -5.56 -17.11 -24.30
C HIS A 141 -6.22 -18.23 -25.14
N ALA A 142 -7.37 -17.96 -25.76
CA ALA A 142 -8.08 -18.85 -26.68
C ALA A 142 -7.90 -18.40 -28.14
#